data_AF-A0A6N9EG70-F1
#
_entry.id   AF-A0A6N9EG70-F1
#
_cell.length_a   1.000
_cell.length_b   1.000
_cell.length_c   1.000
_cell.angle_alpha   90.00
_cell.angle_beta   90.00
_cell.angle_gamma   90.00
#
_symmetry.space_group_name_H-M   'P 1'
#
loop_
_entity.id
_entity.type
_entity.pdbx_description
1 polymer ?
#
loop_
_entity_poly.entity_id
_entity_poly.type
_entity_poly.pdbx_seq_one_letter_code
_entity_poly.pdbx_strand_id
1 'polypeptide(L)'
;MSGFALEKALADVYEPRLAPYGLRMRRLPRSEAESFLATLQTDVPVTKVDLFLEGEGTSGWRIFGAAHVKASIAERIQDDVPASQAFMTAGLLSIVLTMDAKSFPPPHGDCINYGELGGRSHGVEKDRLKRNYVEVNGQFDALFSFNCRTPESSAQTPSGKRIYTLCLSEDQPDKLVRFLTDRFGLLLSK
;
A
#
# COMPACT_ATOMS: atom_id res chain seq x y z
N MET A 1 3.22 5.45 -18.23
CA MET A 1 1.77 5.80 -18.23
C MET A 1 0.92 4.81 -17.43
N SER A 2 1.27 3.52 -17.32
CA SER A 2 0.49 2.53 -16.56
C SER A 2 0.50 2.74 -15.03
N GLY A 3 1.63 3.08 -14.41
CA GLY A 3 1.71 3.37 -12.97
C GLY A 3 0.78 4.51 -12.54
N PHE A 4 0.91 5.66 -13.22
CA PHE A 4 0.04 6.82 -13.04
C PHE A 4 -1.45 6.53 -13.22
N ALA A 5 -1.81 5.61 -14.12
CA ALA A 5 -3.20 5.21 -14.36
C ALA A 5 -3.74 4.37 -13.19
N LEU A 6 -2.93 3.47 -12.61
CA LEU A 6 -3.32 2.68 -11.45
C LEU A 6 -3.52 3.57 -10.22
N GLU A 7 -2.61 4.51 -9.97
CA GLU A 7 -2.75 5.51 -8.90
C GLU A 7 -4.08 6.26 -9.01
N LYS A 8 -4.38 6.76 -10.21
CA LYS A 8 -5.62 7.49 -10.48
C LYS A 8 -6.84 6.58 -10.29
N ALA A 9 -6.82 5.37 -10.84
CA ALA A 9 -7.92 4.43 -10.73
C ALA A 9 -8.21 4.06 -9.27
N LEU A 10 -7.18 3.80 -8.47
CA LEU A 10 -7.35 3.50 -7.04
C LEU A 10 -7.90 4.71 -6.27
N ALA A 11 -7.38 5.92 -6.53
CA ALA A 11 -7.91 7.13 -5.91
C ALA A 11 -9.39 7.35 -6.28
N ASP A 12 -9.75 7.25 -7.57
CA ASP A 12 -11.12 7.44 -8.05
C ASP A 12 -12.08 6.36 -7.49
N VAL A 13 -11.64 5.10 -7.38
CA VAL A 13 -12.47 4.01 -6.85
C VAL A 13 -12.66 4.10 -5.34
N TYR A 14 -11.62 4.50 -4.60
CA TYR A 14 -11.66 4.56 -3.14
C TYR A 14 -12.18 5.89 -2.59
N GLU A 15 -12.21 6.98 -3.38
CA GLU A 15 -12.80 8.25 -2.95
C GLU A 15 -14.22 8.10 -2.38
N PRO A 16 -15.20 7.51 -3.09
CA PRO A 16 -16.54 7.36 -2.54
C PRO A 16 -16.63 6.33 -1.41
N ARG A 17 -15.63 5.45 -1.27
CA ARG A 17 -15.55 4.42 -0.21
C ARG A 17 -14.97 4.96 1.09
N LEU A 18 -14.08 5.95 0.99
CA LEU A 18 -13.37 6.56 2.12
C LEU A 18 -14.08 7.83 2.62
N ALA A 19 -14.73 8.59 1.73
CA ALA A 19 -15.39 9.84 2.08
C ALA A 19 -16.39 9.73 3.25
N PRO A 20 -17.23 8.67 3.37
CA PRO A 20 -18.15 8.53 4.51
C PRO A 20 -17.45 8.45 5.88
N TYR A 21 -16.15 8.15 5.90
CA TYR A 21 -15.34 8.02 7.11
C TYR A 21 -14.45 9.25 7.36
N GLY A 22 -14.65 10.34 6.60
CA GLY A 22 -13.79 11.52 6.68
C GLY A 22 -12.35 11.22 6.23
N LEU A 23 -12.18 10.25 5.32
CA LEU A 23 -10.89 9.84 4.80
C LEU A 23 -10.82 10.13 3.29
N ARG A 24 -9.61 10.39 2.79
CA ARG A 24 -9.36 10.45 1.36
C ARG A 24 -7.94 9.99 1.03
N MET A 25 -7.79 9.54 -0.20
CA MET A 25 -6.52 9.13 -0.77
C MET A 25 -6.32 9.88 -2.09
N ARG A 26 -5.26 10.68 -2.18
CA ARG A 26 -5.02 11.51 -3.38
C ARG A 26 -3.54 11.74 -3.62
N ARG A 27 -3.25 12.19 -4.84
CA ARG A 27 -1.97 12.85 -5.13
C ARG A 27 -2.03 14.29 -4.65
N LEU A 28 -0.96 14.72 -4.00
CA LEU A 28 -0.75 16.11 -3.67
C LEU A 28 -0.11 16.84 -4.87
N PRO A 29 -0.40 18.14 -5.06
CA PRO A 29 0.45 19.01 -5.84
C PRO A 29 1.90 18.93 -5.35
N ARG A 30 2.86 19.00 -6.28
CA ARG A 30 4.28 18.81 -5.97
C ARG A 30 4.76 19.72 -4.84
N SER A 31 4.39 21.00 -4.85
CA SER A 31 4.79 21.97 -3.81
C SER A 31 4.23 21.63 -2.43
N GLU A 32 3.00 21.10 -2.37
CA GLU A 32 2.36 20.67 -1.11
C GLU A 32 3.06 19.42 -0.57
N ALA A 33 3.36 18.45 -1.45
CA ALA A 33 4.11 17.25 -1.09
C ALA A 33 5.54 17.57 -0.61
N GLU A 34 6.27 18.43 -1.32
CA GLU A 34 7.62 18.86 -0.93
C GLU A 34 7.61 19.56 0.44
N SER A 35 6.64 20.46 0.65
CA SER A 35 6.48 21.15 1.93
C SER A 35 6.19 20.18 3.07
N PHE A 36 5.33 19.18 2.85
CA PHE A 36 5.04 18.15 3.85
C PHE A 36 6.25 17.26 4.14
N LEU A 37 6.92 16.73 3.10
CA LEU A 37 8.08 15.86 3.29
C LEU A 37 9.24 16.57 4.01
N ALA A 38 9.41 17.87 3.78
CA ALA A 38 10.38 18.68 4.53
C ALA A 38 10.12 18.67 6.05
N THR A 39 8.84 18.57 6.48
CA THR A 39 8.50 18.45 7.91
C THR A 39 8.92 17.11 8.53
N LEU A 40 9.09 16.08 7.71
CA LEU A 40 9.54 14.76 8.16
C LEU A 40 11.06 14.66 8.31
N GLN A 41 11.80 15.73 7.98
CA GLN A 41 13.27 15.78 8.05
C GLN A 41 13.93 14.60 7.31
N THR A 42 13.42 14.30 6.11
CA THR A 42 13.86 13.16 5.30
C THR A 42 14.29 13.60 3.91
N ASP A 43 15.24 12.88 3.32
CA ASP A 43 15.70 13.07 1.95
C ASP A 43 14.82 12.36 0.91
N VAL A 44 13.66 11.85 1.32
CA VAL A 44 12.73 11.14 0.43
C VAL A 44 12.19 12.11 -0.61
N PRO A 45 12.44 11.86 -1.91
CA PRO A 45 11.91 12.72 -2.95
C PRO A 45 10.41 12.44 -3.14
N VAL A 46 9.64 13.48 -3.48
CA VAL A 46 8.19 13.37 -3.74
C VAL A 46 7.83 12.28 -4.76
N THR A 47 8.73 12.00 -5.70
CA THR A 47 8.54 10.94 -6.71
C THR A 47 8.51 9.52 -6.14
N LYS A 48 8.75 9.36 -4.83
CA LYS A 48 8.68 8.08 -4.11
C LYS A 48 7.40 7.93 -3.28
N VAL A 49 6.48 8.88 -3.38
CA VAL A 49 5.16 8.81 -2.74
C VAL A 49 4.10 8.89 -3.83
N ASP A 50 3.42 7.76 -4.05
CA ASP A 50 2.44 7.65 -5.12
C ASP A 50 1.10 8.29 -4.71
N LEU A 51 0.62 8.02 -3.49
CA LEU A 51 -0.61 8.60 -2.94
C LEU A 51 -0.42 8.98 -1.47
N PHE A 52 -1.02 10.09 -1.06
CA PHE A 52 -1.10 10.51 0.34
C PHE A 52 -2.45 10.11 0.93
N LEU A 53 -2.43 9.71 2.20
CA LEU A 53 -3.59 9.34 2.99
C LEU A 53 -3.90 10.50 3.93
N GLU A 54 -5.09 11.06 3.80
CA GLU A 54 -5.55 12.18 4.61
C GLU A 54 -6.83 11.81 5.35
N GLY A 55 -6.96 12.35 6.55
CA GLY A 55 -8.19 12.27 7.32
C GLY A 55 -8.61 13.63 7.82
N GLU A 56 -9.92 13.83 7.94
CA GLU A 56 -10.54 15.05 8.42
C GLU A 56 -10.43 15.11 9.95
N GLY A 57 -9.69 16.09 10.44
CA GLY A 57 -9.60 16.44 11.86
C GLY A 57 -10.36 17.73 12.18
N THR A 58 -10.30 18.15 13.44
CA THR A 58 -10.95 19.39 13.92
C THR A 58 -10.45 20.66 13.24
N SER A 59 -9.20 20.66 12.79
CA SER A 59 -8.55 21.78 12.08
C SER A 59 -8.49 21.58 10.56
N GLY A 60 -9.24 20.61 10.03
CA GLY A 60 -9.28 20.27 8.60
C GLY A 60 -8.51 19.00 8.26
N TRP A 61 -8.21 18.84 6.97
CA TRP A 61 -7.54 17.65 6.45
C TRP A 61 -6.09 17.59 6.89
N ARG A 62 -5.68 16.45 7.47
CA ARG A 62 -4.29 16.18 7.84
C ARG A 62 -3.80 14.90 7.18
N ILE A 63 -2.55 14.93 6.71
CA ILE A 63 -1.87 13.74 6.20
C ILE A 63 -1.54 12.85 7.39
N PHE A 64 -1.95 11.60 7.33
CA PHE A 64 -1.64 10.59 8.34
C PHE A 64 -0.85 9.41 7.80
N GLY A 65 -0.61 9.37 6.48
CA GLY A 65 0.19 8.33 5.87
C GLY A 65 0.39 8.48 4.37
N ALA A 66 1.01 7.47 3.79
CA ALA A 66 1.24 7.30 2.36
C ALA A 66 0.90 5.88 1.91
N ALA A 67 0.52 5.78 0.63
CA ALA A 67 0.35 4.53 -0.08
C ALA A 67 1.31 4.47 -1.28
N HIS A 68 2.10 3.41 -1.33
CA HIS A 68 3.00 3.08 -2.44
C HIS A 68 2.24 2.16 -3.40
N VAL A 69 2.00 2.63 -4.62
CA VAL A 69 1.14 1.97 -5.62
C VAL A 69 2.01 1.27 -6.64
N LYS A 70 1.83 -0.04 -6.80
CA LYS A 70 2.63 -0.84 -7.73
C LYS A 70 1.76 -1.81 -8.54
N ALA A 71 1.82 -1.74 -9.86
CA ALA A 71 1.12 -2.71 -10.70
C ALA A 71 1.69 -4.13 -10.51
N SER A 72 3.01 -4.25 -10.39
CA SER A 72 3.69 -5.49 -10.07
C SER A 72 4.76 -5.26 -9.00
N ILE A 73 5.05 -6.29 -8.19
CA ILE A 73 6.11 -6.19 -7.17
C ILE A 73 7.52 -6.23 -7.78
N ALA A 74 7.64 -6.77 -9.00
CA ALA A 74 8.87 -6.78 -9.80
C ALA A 74 9.41 -5.36 -10.05
N GLU A 75 8.56 -4.34 -9.97
CA GLU A 75 8.90 -2.93 -10.20
C GLU A 75 9.61 -2.25 -9.01
N ARG A 76 10.47 -3.01 -8.32
CA ARG A 76 11.36 -2.54 -7.24
C ARG A 76 10.63 -1.96 -6.03
N ILE A 77 9.79 -2.77 -5.36
CA ILE A 77 9.25 -2.43 -4.02
C ILE A 77 10.35 -2.00 -3.02
N GLN A 78 11.57 -2.50 -3.20
CA GLN A 78 12.75 -2.11 -2.42
C GLN A 78 13.08 -0.61 -2.56
N ASP A 79 12.80 0.00 -3.71
CA ASP A 79 13.08 1.42 -3.96
C ASP A 79 12.16 2.34 -3.14
N ASP A 80 11.02 1.83 -2.66
CA ASP A 80 10.08 2.56 -1.80
C ASP A 80 10.36 2.36 -0.30
N VAL A 81 11.24 1.42 0.06
CA VAL A 81 11.56 1.11 1.46
C VAL A 81 12.07 2.35 2.23
N PRO A 82 13.01 3.16 1.71
CA PRO A 82 13.47 4.35 2.44
C PRO A 82 12.33 5.34 2.68
N ALA A 83 11.44 5.52 1.70
CA ALA A 83 10.26 6.37 1.84
C ALA A 83 9.31 5.84 2.92
N SER A 84 9.02 4.55 2.87
CA SER A 84 8.16 3.90 3.85
C SER A 84 8.70 4.02 5.28
N GLN A 85 9.99 3.76 5.46
CA GLN A 85 10.65 3.88 6.77
C GLN A 85 10.61 5.31 7.29
N ALA A 86 10.83 6.32 6.45
CA ALA A 86 10.73 7.71 6.85
C ALA A 86 9.33 8.07 7.39
N PHE A 87 8.27 7.63 6.72
CA PHE A 87 6.89 7.81 7.21
C PHE A 87 6.68 7.09 8.54
N MET A 88 7.06 5.82 8.63
CA MET A 88 6.87 5.01 9.83
C MET A 88 7.65 5.55 11.04
N THR A 89 8.89 6.02 10.84
CA THR A 89 9.71 6.66 11.88
C THR A 89 9.08 7.97 12.35
N ALA A 90 8.43 8.72 11.47
CA ALA A 90 7.66 9.91 11.82
C ALA A 90 6.29 9.59 12.48
N GLY A 91 5.98 8.31 12.74
CA GLY A 91 4.71 7.88 13.32
C GLY A 91 3.54 7.91 12.35
N LEU A 92 3.81 8.04 11.04
CA LEU A 92 2.81 8.02 9.98
C LEU A 92 2.66 6.63 9.40
N LEU A 93 1.49 6.38 8.83
CA LEU A 93 1.18 5.12 8.18
C LEU A 93 1.90 5.00 6.82
N SER A 94 2.45 3.83 6.51
CA SER A 94 3.00 3.54 5.18
C SER A 94 2.52 2.18 4.67
N ILE A 95 1.68 2.18 3.63
CA ILE A 95 1.11 0.95 3.06
C ILE A 95 1.51 0.74 1.61
N VAL A 96 1.40 -0.49 1.13
CA VAL A 96 1.54 -0.83 -0.30
C VAL A 96 0.18 -1.23 -0.86
N LEU A 97 -0.19 -0.68 -2.02
CA LEU A 97 -1.34 -1.09 -2.82
C LEU A 97 -0.81 -1.70 -4.12
N THR A 98 -1.22 -2.94 -4.44
CA THR A 98 -0.68 -3.61 -5.62
C THR A 98 -1.70 -4.43 -6.39
N MET A 99 -1.53 -4.52 -7.71
CA MET A 99 -2.22 -5.52 -8.51
C MET A 99 -1.50 -6.88 -8.51
N ASP A 100 -0.33 -6.99 -7.88
CA ASP A 100 0.54 -8.18 -7.86
C ASP A 100 0.57 -8.89 -9.21
N ALA A 101 0.80 -8.12 -10.28
CA ALA A 101 0.66 -8.60 -11.65
C ALA A 101 1.95 -9.29 -12.12
N LYS A 102 1.90 -10.63 -12.19
CA LYS A 102 2.94 -11.44 -12.81
C LYS A 102 2.36 -12.71 -13.40
N SER A 103 2.50 -12.83 -14.72
CA SER A 103 2.26 -14.04 -15.47
C SER A 103 3.50 -14.37 -16.31
N PHE A 104 3.62 -15.64 -16.70
CA PHE A 104 4.65 -16.11 -17.61
C PHE A 104 3.97 -16.58 -18.90
N PRO A 105 4.24 -15.95 -20.06
CA PRO A 105 3.68 -16.40 -21.33
C PRO A 105 4.41 -17.64 -21.86
N PRO A 106 3.82 -18.39 -22.81
CA PRO A 106 4.53 -19.44 -23.53
C PRO A 106 5.85 -18.93 -24.15
N PRO A 107 6.94 -19.73 -24.15
CA PRO A 107 7.05 -21.12 -23.66
C PRO A 107 7.32 -21.24 -22.15
N HIS A 108 7.35 -20.14 -21.41
CA HIS A 108 7.74 -20.09 -19.99
C HIS A 108 6.57 -20.28 -19.02
N GLY A 109 5.34 -20.34 -19.52
CA GLY A 109 4.13 -20.55 -18.73
C GLY A 109 2.86 -20.55 -19.58
N ASP A 110 1.74 -20.40 -18.90
CA ASP A 110 0.36 -20.54 -19.40
C ASP A 110 -0.43 -19.23 -19.32
N CYS A 111 0.25 -18.08 -19.20
CA CYS A 111 -0.33 -16.75 -19.07
C CYS A 111 -1.23 -16.54 -17.82
N ILE A 112 -1.24 -17.45 -16.84
CA ILE A 112 -2.00 -17.25 -15.61
C ILE A 112 -1.24 -16.27 -14.70
N ASN A 113 -1.94 -15.23 -14.23
CA ASN A 113 -1.39 -14.24 -13.29
C ASN A 113 -1.45 -14.75 -11.85
N TYR A 114 -0.35 -15.33 -11.38
CA TYR A 114 -0.20 -15.79 -9.99
C TYR A 114 0.46 -14.76 -9.07
N GLY A 115 0.94 -13.64 -9.62
CA GLY A 115 1.70 -12.66 -8.86
C GLY A 115 3.04 -13.17 -8.36
N GLU A 116 3.63 -12.43 -7.44
CA GLU A 116 4.99 -12.65 -6.91
C GLU A 116 5.03 -12.72 -5.40
N LEU A 117 3.87 -12.64 -4.74
CA LEU A 117 3.73 -12.79 -3.30
C LEU A 117 3.40 -14.23 -2.90
N GLY A 118 3.82 -15.22 -3.70
CA GLY A 118 3.72 -16.64 -3.35
C GLY A 118 2.50 -17.39 -3.90
N GLY A 119 1.79 -16.87 -4.89
CA GLY A 119 0.61 -17.53 -5.48
C GLY A 119 0.89 -18.89 -6.16
N ARG A 120 2.08 -19.10 -6.72
CA ARG A 120 2.53 -20.42 -7.26
C ARG A 120 3.28 -21.28 -6.24
N SER A 121 3.75 -20.67 -5.16
CA SER A 121 4.87 -21.18 -4.38
C SER A 121 4.57 -21.15 -2.89
N HIS A 122 3.30 -21.26 -2.52
CA HIS A 122 2.88 -21.23 -1.14
C HIS A 122 3.59 -22.34 -0.35
N GLY A 123 4.52 -21.96 0.53
CA GLY A 123 5.36 -22.91 1.28
C GLY A 123 6.77 -23.16 0.71
N VAL A 124 7.15 -22.56 -0.43
CA VAL A 124 8.52 -22.62 -0.96
C VAL A 124 9.27 -21.34 -0.59
N GLU A 125 10.36 -21.48 0.16
CA GLU A 125 11.05 -20.37 0.84
C GLU A 125 11.61 -19.29 -0.12
N LYS A 126 12.12 -19.70 -1.29
CA LYS A 126 12.79 -18.83 -2.27
C LYS A 126 11.88 -17.73 -2.83
N ASP A 127 10.58 -17.99 -2.90
CA ASP A 127 9.58 -17.07 -3.46
C ASP A 127 8.90 -16.21 -2.39
N ARG A 128 9.31 -16.36 -1.11
CA ARG A 128 8.83 -15.52 0.01
C ARG A 128 9.65 -14.25 0.21
N LEU A 129 10.76 -14.06 -0.50
CA LEU A 129 11.63 -12.88 -0.33
C LEU A 129 10.86 -11.57 -0.42
N LYS A 130 9.89 -11.47 -1.33
CA LYS A 130 9.04 -10.28 -1.48
C LYS A 130 8.03 -10.11 -0.35
N ARG A 131 7.56 -11.21 0.24
CA ARG A 131 6.70 -11.15 1.42
C ARG A 131 7.48 -10.68 2.66
N ASN A 132 8.77 -11.00 2.74
CA ASN A 132 9.61 -10.64 3.88
C ASN A 132 9.73 -9.13 4.08
N TYR A 133 9.62 -8.31 3.03
CA TYR A 133 9.55 -6.84 3.19
C TYR A 133 8.44 -6.44 4.18
N VAL A 134 7.32 -7.17 4.20
CA VAL A 134 6.18 -6.90 5.08
C VAL A 134 6.21 -7.83 6.29
N GLU A 135 6.12 -9.15 6.08
CA GLU A 135 5.86 -10.14 7.14
C GLU A 135 7.01 -10.30 8.13
N VAL A 136 8.26 -10.04 7.70
CA VAL A 136 9.46 -10.29 8.51
C VAL A 136 10.13 -8.99 8.91
N ASN A 137 10.43 -8.15 7.93
CA ASN A 137 11.21 -6.93 8.13
C ASN A 137 10.34 -5.74 8.57
N GLY A 138 9.02 -5.81 8.38
CA GLY A 138 8.10 -4.74 8.77
C GLY A 138 8.40 -3.40 8.09
N GLN A 139 8.89 -3.43 6.84
CA GLN A 139 9.29 -2.24 6.09
C GLN A 139 8.10 -1.46 5.55
N PHE A 140 6.88 -1.99 5.70
CA PHE A 140 5.60 -1.34 5.44
C PHE A 140 4.60 -1.78 6.51
N ASP A 141 3.64 -0.92 6.87
CA ASP A 141 2.62 -1.23 7.87
C ASP A 141 1.62 -2.30 7.42
N ALA A 142 1.33 -2.33 6.12
CA ALA A 142 0.49 -3.32 5.48
C ALA A 142 0.72 -3.34 3.97
N LEU A 143 0.38 -4.45 3.33
CA LEU A 143 0.29 -4.55 1.88
C LEU A 143 -1.08 -5.09 1.49
N PHE A 144 -1.71 -4.46 0.52
CA PHE A 144 -3.00 -4.88 -0.01
C PHE A 144 -2.85 -5.25 -1.49
N SER A 145 -3.11 -6.52 -1.80
CA SER A 145 -3.10 -7.04 -3.16
C SER A 145 -4.51 -7.15 -3.70
N PHE A 146 -4.73 -6.62 -4.90
CA PHE A 146 -5.95 -6.78 -5.69
C PHE A 146 -5.92 -8.01 -6.60
N ASN A 147 -4.89 -8.86 -6.49
CA ASN A 147 -4.86 -10.15 -7.15
C ASN A 147 -5.45 -11.21 -6.22
N CYS A 148 -6.61 -11.76 -6.58
CA CYS A 148 -7.29 -12.78 -5.77
C CYS A 148 -6.49 -14.10 -5.61
N ARG A 149 -5.40 -14.28 -6.36
CA ARG A 149 -4.46 -15.41 -6.19
C ARG A 149 -3.30 -15.10 -5.25
N THR A 150 -3.15 -13.86 -4.81
CA THR A 150 -2.20 -13.51 -3.76
C THR A 150 -2.66 -14.16 -2.45
N PRO A 151 -1.80 -14.92 -1.78
CA PRO A 151 -2.15 -15.45 -0.48
C PRO A 151 -2.02 -14.42 0.63
N GLU A 152 -2.99 -14.41 1.54
CA GLU A 152 -2.93 -13.56 2.72
C GLU A 152 -1.83 -13.98 3.68
N SER A 153 -1.36 -13.05 4.51
CA SER A 153 -0.55 -13.40 5.67
C SER A 153 -1.35 -14.19 6.70
N SER A 154 -0.66 -15.10 7.40
CA SER A 154 -1.17 -15.67 8.65
C SER A 154 -1.57 -14.59 9.66
N ALA A 155 -2.37 -14.99 10.65
CA ALA A 155 -2.81 -14.08 11.71
C ALA A 155 -1.64 -13.49 12.50
N GLN A 156 -0.55 -14.25 12.64
CA GLN A 156 0.70 -13.81 13.25
C GLN A 156 1.81 -13.83 12.21
N THR A 157 2.57 -12.75 12.14
CA THR A 157 3.78 -12.59 11.33
C THR A 157 4.91 -12.08 12.22
N PRO A 158 6.19 -12.39 11.93
CA PRO A 158 7.30 -11.93 12.75
C PRO A 158 7.34 -10.40 12.98
N SER A 159 6.97 -9.60 11.97
CA SER A 159 6.91 -8.14 12.10
C SER A 159 5.61 -7.61 12.71
N GLY A 160 4.58 -8.46 12.84
CA GLY A 160 3.20 -8.06 13.13
C GLY A 160 2.49 -7.35 11.98
N LYS A 161 3.17 -7.09 10.84
CA LYS A 161 2.60 -6.47 9.64
C LYS A 161 2.10 -7.54 8.67
N ARG A 162 1.09 -7.25 7.86
CA ARG A 162 0.34 -8.26 7.11
C ARG A 162 0.10 -7.87 5.66
N ILE A 163 0.04 -8.90 4.83
CA ILE A 163 -0.44 -8.89 3.45
C ILE A 163 -1.92 -9.29 3.46
N TYR A 164 -2.75 -8.46 2.85
CA TYR A 164 -4.17 -8.68 2.67
C TYR A 164 -4.48 -8.87 1.20
N THR A 165 -5.47 -9.71 0.93
CA THR A 165 -6.00 -9.93 -0.41
C THR A 165 -7.40 -9.33 -0.49
N LEU A 166 -7.61 -8.55 -1.55
CA LEU A 166 -8.83 -7.81 -1.85
C LEU A 166 -9.28 -8.09 -3.28
N CYS A 167 -10.56 -7.91 -3.55
CA CYS A 167 -11.10 -7.69 -4.88
C CYS A 167 -11.79 -6.33 -4.92
N LEU A 168 -11.64 -5.61 -6.04
CA LEU A 168 -12.31 -4.30 -6.23
C LEU A 168 -13.84 -4.40 -6.22
N SER A 169 -14.39 -5.60 -6.44
CA SER A 169 -15.83 -5.87 -6.39
C SER A 169 -16.34 -6.31 -5.02
N GLU A 170 -15.52 -6.26 -3.96
CA GLU A 170 -15.95 -6.60 -2.60
C GLU A 170 -16.97 -5.61 -2.04
N ASP A 171 -17.86 -6.13 -1.19
CA ASP A 171 -18.80 -5.34 -0.38
C ASP A 171 -18.04 -4.35 0.51
N GLN A 172 -18.62 -3.17 0.69
CA GLN A 172 -18.03 -2.09 1.47
C GLN A 172 -18.57 -2.04 2.91
N PRO A 173 -17.74 -1.67 3.90
CA PRO A 173 -16.32 -1.34 3.78
C PRO A 173 -15.45 -2.59 3.61
N ASP A 174 -14.51 -2.57 2.66
CA ASP A 174 -13.53 -3.65 2.47
C ASP A 174 -12.39 -3.60 3.50
N LYS A 175 -11.42 -4.52 3.41
CA LYS A 175 -10.31 -4.59 4.39
C LYS A 175 -9.43 -3.34 4.37
N LEU A 176 -9.26 -2.67 3.23
CA LEU A 176 -8.47 -1.44 3.16
C LEU A 176 -9.21 -0.31 3.88
N VAL A 177 -10.50 -0.13 3.61
CA VAL A 177 -11.31 0.91 4.26
C VAL A 177 -11.34 0.72 5.77
N ARG A 178 -11.58 -0.50 6.25
CA ARG A 178 -11.56 -0.82 7.69
C ARG A 178 -10.20 -0.51 8.31
N PHE A 179 -9.12 -0.97 7.67
CA PHE A 179 -7.76 -0.75 8.15
C PHE A 179 -7.42 0.74 8.28
N LEU A 180 -7.75 1.54 7.26
CA LEU A 180 -7.49 2.98 7.28
C LEU A 180 -8.34 3.70 8.33
N THR A 181 -9.60 3.33 8.48
CA THR A 181 -10.51 3.88 9.49
C THR A 181 -9.99 3.60 10.91
N ASP A 182 -9.60 2.36 11.18
CA ASP A 182 -9.05 1.97 12.49
C ASP A 182 -7.75 2.73 12.79
N ARG A 183 -6.86 2.85 11.80
CA ARG A 183 -5.57 3.54 11.97
C ARG A 183 -5.75 5.05 12.19
N PHE A 184 -6.65 5.68 11.45
CA PHE A 184 -6.93 7.10 11.64
C PHE A 184 -7.65 7.37 12.97
N GLY A 185 -8.58 6.51 13.38
CA GLY A 185 -9.26 6.60 14.67
C GLY A 185 -8.28 6.58 15.85
N LEU A 186 -7.27 5.71 15.81
CA LEU A 186 -6.20 5.67 16.82
C LEU A 186 -5.37 6.96 16.89
N LEU A 187 -5.29 7.72 15.80
CA LEU A 187 -4.60 9.03 15.76
C LEU A 187 -5.48 10.17 16.27
N LEU A 188 -6.80 9.99 16.35
CA LEU A 188 -7.71 10.98 16.94
C LEU A 188 -7.84 10.80 18.46
N SER A 189 -7.55 9.59 18.97
CA SER A 189 -7.60 9.28 20.40
C SER A 189 -6.33 9.68 21.18
N LYS A 190 -5.30 10.20 20.51
CA LYS A 190 -4.06 10.69 21.12
C LYS A 190 -4.05 12.21 21.12
#